data_AF-A0A3G9J1F3-F1
#
_entry.id   AF-A0A3G9J1F3-F1
#
_cell.length_a   1.000
_cell.length_b   1.000
_cell.length_c   1.000
_cell.angle_alpha   90.00
_cell.angle_beta   90.00
_cell.angle_gamma   90.00
#
_symmetry.space_group_name_H-M   'P 1'
#
loop_
_entity.id
_entity.type
_entity.pdbx_description
1 polymer ?
#
loop_
_entity_poly.entity_id
_entity_poly.type
_entity_poly.pdbx_seq_one_letter_code
_entity_poly.pdbx_strand_id
1 'polypeptide(L)'
;MLATTVDYVRQDGSPVRRVRHNGKNNVEEALQWVFDNFDTPDKLLISGSSAGGFGSAFWASKIANHYSDAEIYHLSDSSFLASEKWPGIVENQWKSDFKRNFSYPMEADMISAAFLANGKMMPAHSVLLYASTVYDKVLTSFQNNLNGKGDEIDPDISEEWSRQFRASTKRLSEQLPNFYYFLTDYGYDEKSHTTPHTLLPMKAYFEAQEEGKKLSEWLDDIINKNDRASLGSRFLQSESDTEQNGYEKILTSRGPGNET
;
A
#
# COMPACT_ATOMS: atom_id res chain seq x y z
N MET A 1 -26.44 5.99 5.56
CA MET A 1 -26.26 7.30 6.26
C MET A 1 -26.47 8.41 5.21
N LEU A 2 -26.82 9.66 5.54
CA LEU A 2 -26.94 10.69 4.49
C LEU A 2 -25.56 11.09 3.95
N ALA A 3 -25.46 11.37 2.65
CA ALA A 3 -24.24 11.92 2.04
C ALA A 3 -23.86 13.24 2.73
N THR A 4 -22.57 13.50 2.90
CA THR A 4 -22.09 14.74 3.51
C THR A 4 -21.69 15.73 2.41
N THR A 5 -22.13 16.98 2.52
CA THR A 5 -21.64 18.07 1.67
C THR A 5 -20.73 19.00 2.47
N VAL A 6 -19.56 19.31 1.90
CA VAL A 6 -18.58 20.22 2.48
C VAL A 6 -18.14 21.23 1.43
N ASP A 7 -18.01 22.49 1.85
CA ASP A 7 -17.49 23.58 1.05
C ASP A 7 -15.99 23.75 1.30
N TYR A 8 -15.19 23.58 0.25
CA TYR A 8 -13.75 23.78 0.26
C TYR A 8 -13.43 25.20 -0.20
N VAL A 9 -13.07 26.04 0.76
CA VAL A 9 -12.63 27.42 0.53
C VAL A 9 -11.12 27.41 0.27
N ARG A 10 -10.70 27.98 -0.85
CA ARG A 10 -9.28 28.12 -1.18
C ARG A 10 -8.77 29.49 -0.75
N GLN A 11 -7.53 29.52 -0.25
CA GLN A 11 -6.91 30.76 0.26
C GLN A 11 -6.51 31.74 -0.85
N ASP A 12 -6.40 31.27 -2.09
CA ASP A 12 -6.08 32.06 -3.28
C ASP A 12 -7.28 32.88 -3.82
N GLY A 13 -8.42 32.86 -3.11
CA GLY A 13 -9.64 33.55 -3.52
C GLY A 13 -10.39 32.87 -4.68
N SER A 14 -9.95 31.68 -5.11
CA SER A 14 -10.66 30.92 -6.14
C SER A 14 -12.03 30.42 -5.65
N PRO A 15 -12.96 30.10 -6.57
CA PRO A 15 -14.33 29.77 -6.20
C PRO A 15 -14.42 28.61 -5.20
N VAL A 16 -15.30 28.77 -4.21
CA VAL A 16 -15.63 27.73 -3.24
C VAL A 16 -16.06 26.47 -3.99
N ARG A 17 -15.39 25.35 -3.70
CA ARG A 17 -15.74 24.05 -4.27
C ARG A 17 -16.65 23.29 -3.31
N ARG A 18 -17.91 23.15 -3.68
CA ARG A 18 -18.86 22.30 -2.96
C ARG A 18 -18.70 20.86 -3.38
N VAL A 19 -18.31 19.98 -2.45
CA VAL A 19 -18.10 18.56 -2.71
C VAL A 19 -19.08 17.73 -1.88
N ARG A 20 -19.73 16.76 -2.52
CA ARG A 20 -20.59 15.77 -1.88
C ARG A 20 -19.83 14.46 -1.72
N HIS A 21 -19.53 14.10 -0.48
CA HIS A 21 -18.90 12.84 -0.10
C HIS A 21 -19.98 11.77 0.14
N ASN A 22 -19.97 10.71 -0.69
CA ASN A 22 -20.90 9.58 -0.57
C ASN A 22 -20.19 8.21 -0.61
N GLY A 23 -18.87 8.18 -0.43
CA GLY A 23 -18.05 6.98 -0.64
C GLY A 23 -18.51 5.78 0.18
N LYS A 24 -18.80 5.97 1.47
CA LYS A 24 -19.30 4.89 2.33
C LYS A 24 -20.57 4.24 1.80
N ASN A 25 -21.61 5.05 1.53
CA ASN A 25 -22.87 4.52 1.05
C ASN A 25 -22.68 3.81 -0.31
N ASN A 26 -21.86 4.36 -1.21
CA ASN A 26 -21.58 3.70 -2.49
C ASN A 26 -20.94 2.32 -2.30
N VAL A 27 -19.99 2.18 -1.38
CA VAL A 27 -19.36 0.88 -1.08
C VAL A 27 -20.34 -0.07 -0.41
N GLU A 28 -21.13 0.40 0.56
CA GLU A 28 -22.10 -0.45 1.25
C GLU A 28 -23.18 -1.00 0.31
N GLU A 29 -23.70 -0.18 -0.62
CA GLU A 29 -24.65 -0.63 -1.64
C GLU A 29 -24.02 -1.67 -2.58
N ALA A 30 -22.78 -1.44 -3.03
CA ALA A 30 -22.07 -2.39 -3.88
C ALA A 30 -21.79 -3.72 -3.15
N LEU A 31 -21.35 -3.65 -1.89
CA LEU A 31 -21.12 -4.84 -1.07
C LEU A 31 -22.41 -5.60 -0.77
N GLN A 32 -23.52 -4.89 -0.51
CA GLN A 32 -24.82 -5.53 -0.32
C GLN A 32 -25.19 -6.35 -1.54
N TRP A 33 -25.07 -5.77 -2.74
CA TRP A 33 -25.30 -6.52 -3.98
C TRP A 33 -24.36 -7.72 -4.11
N VAL A 34 -23.06 -7.57 -3.81
CA VAL A 34 -22.12 -8.70 -3.85
C VAL A 34 -22.53 -9.82 -2.90
N PHE A 35 -22.84 -9.49 -1.64
CA PHE A 35 -23.25 -10.46 -0.61
C PHE A 35 -24.57 -11.16 -0.96
N ASP A 36 -25.50 -10.47 -1.63
CA ASP A 36 -26.77 -11.06 -2.06
C ASP A 36 -26.62 -11.99 -3.27
N ASN A 37 -25.51 -11.91 -4.02
CA ASN A 37 -25.32 -12.61 -5.29
C ASN A 37 -24.21 -13.68 -5.27
N PHE A 38 -23.32 -13.65 -4.28
CA PHE A 38 -22.23 -14.61 -4.12
C PHE A 38 -22.27 -15.12 -2.68
N ASP A 39 -22.72 -16.36 -2.47
CA ASP A 39 -22.97 -16.88 -1.11
C ASP A 39 -21.70 -17.46 -0.48
N THR A 40 -21.11 -18.48 -1.13
CA THR A 40 -19.99 -19.24 -0.56
C THR A 40 -18.83 -19.38 -1.57
N PRO A 41 -18.01 -18.34 -1.79
CA PRO A 41 -16.83 -18.45 -2.64
C PRO A 41 -15.75 -19.30 -1.98
N ASP A 42 -15.09 -20.19 -2.72
CA ASP A 42 -13.96 -20.97 -2.21
C ASP A 42 -12.74 -20.08 -1.91
N LYS A 43 -12.54 -19.04 -2.74
CA LYS A 43 -11.45 -18.07 -2.60
C LYS A 43 -11.96 -16.64 -2.73
N LEU A 44 -11.39 -15.75 -1.93
CA LEU A 44 -11.72 -14.35 -1.90
C LEU A 44 -10.45 -13.50 -2.07
N LEU A 45 -10.40 -12.70 -3.14
CA LEU A 45 -9.38 -11.66 -3.30
C LEU A 45 -10.03 -10.28 -3.18
N ILE A 46 -9.71 -9.57 -2.09
CA ILE A 46 -10.11 -8.19 -1.86
C ILE A 46 -8.98 -7.31 -2.39
N SER A 47 -9.14 -6.66 -3.54
CA SER A 47 -8.05 -5.89 -4.14
C SER A 47 -8.41 -4.47 -4.54
N GLY A 48 -7.39 -3.64 -4.69
CA GLY A 48 -7.53 -2.31 -5.23
C GLY A 48 -6.19 -1.63 -5.49
N SER A 49 -6.22 -0.61 -6.34
CA SER A 49 -5.03 0.11 -6.79
C SER A 49 -5.21 1.61 -6.55
N SER A 50 -4.14 2.32 -6.18
CA SER A 50 -4.19 3.76 -5.88
C SER A 50 -5.17 4.06 -4.74
N ALA A 51 -6.09 5.02 -4.93
CA ALA A 51 -7.24 5.27 -4.05
C ALA A 51 -8.02 3.98 -3.72
N GLY A 52 -8.12 3.05 -4.67
CA GLY A 52 -8.74 1.75 -4.48
C GLY A 52 -7.97 0.83 -3.55
N GLY A 53 -6.64 0.94 -3.44
CA GLY A 53 -5.83 0.16 -2.49
C GLY A 53 -6.15 0.54 -1.04
N PHE A 54 -6.24 1.84 -0.77
CA PHE A 54 -6.74 2.32 0.53
C PHE A 54 -8.17 1.84 0.80
N GLY A 55 -9.06 1.96 -0.20
CA GLY A 55 -10.44 1.48 -0.10
C GLY A 55 -10.52 -0.01 0.20
N SER A 56 -9.76 -0.84 -0.52
CA SER A 56 -9.73 -2.29 -0.29
C SER A 56 -9.26 -2.59 1.13
N ALA A 57 -8.22 -1.91 1.62
CA ALA A 57 -7.70 -2.09 2.97
C ALA A 57 -8.71 -1.68 4.05
N PHE A 58 -9.42 -0.57 3.89
CA PHE A 58 -10.41 -0.11 4.88
C PHE A 58 -11.59 -1.07 5.01
N TRP A 59 -12.06 -1.62 3.89
CA TRP A 59 -13.22 -2.51 3.86
C TRP A 59 -12.87 -3.99 4.00
N ALA A 60 -11.57 -4.35 3.99
CA ALA A 60 -11.11 -5.74 3.97
C ALA A 60 -11.66 -6.56 5.13
N SER A 61 -11.59 -6.06 6.36
CA SER A 61 -12.11 -6.78 7.53
C SER A 61 -13.61 -7.06 7.44
N LYS A 62 -14.42 -6.12 6.95
CA LYS A 62 -15.87 -6.34 6.78
C LYS A 62 -16.15 -7.43 5.74
N ILE A 63 -15.46 -7.39 4.61
CA ILE A 63 -15.66 -8.34 3.50
C ILE A 63 -15.15 -9.73 3.89
N ALA A 64 -13.96 -9.81 4.47
CA ALA A 64 -13.34 -11.06 4.93
C ALA A 64 -14.16 -11.77 6.00
N ASN A 65 -14.75 -11.03 6.94
CA ASN A 65 -15.61 -11.64 7.97
C ASN A 65 -16.97 -12.08 7.43
N HIS A 66 -17.46 -11.50 6.33
CA HIS A 66 -18.68 -11.99 5.68
C HIS A 66 -18.43 -13.34 5.00
N TYR A 67 -17.28 -13.52 4.36
CA TYR A 67 -16.86 -14.75 3.69
C TYR A 67 -15.78 -15.49 4.51
N SER A 68 -16.02 -15.71 5.81
CA SER A 68 -15.00 -16.24 6.72
C SER A 68 -14.51 -17.64 6.38
N ASP A 69 -15.31 -18.41 5.63
CA ASP A 69 -15.02 -19.80 5.28
C ASP A 69 -14.15 -19.93 4.02
N ALA A 70 -13.95 -18.83 3.27
CA ALA A 70 -13.13 -18.80 2.07
C ALA A 70 -11.63 -18.82 2.39
N GLU A 71 -10.79 -19.13 1.40
CA GLU A 71 -9.38 -18.74 1.40
C GLU A 71 -9.27 -17.23 1.12
N ILE A 72 -8.79 -16.45 2.11
CA ILE A 72 -8.89 -14.99 2.08
C ILE A 72 -7.55 -14.34 1.77
N TYR A 73 -7.56 -13.47 0.77
CA TYR A 73 -6.43 -12.64 0.34
C TYR A 73 -6.86 -11.18 0.26
N HIS A 74 -6.07 -10.28 0.82
CA HIS A 74 -6.20 -8.84 0.61
C HIS A 74 -4.98 -8.34 -0.16
N LEU A 75 -5.19 -7.60 -1.25
CA LEU A 75 -4.13 -6.98 -2.04
C LEU A 75 -4.33 -5.46 -2.13
N SER A 76 -3.39 -4.72 -1.58
CA SER A 76 -3.28 -3.29 -1.85
C SER A 76 -2.20 -3.03 -2.89
N ASP A 77 -2.43 -2.16 -3.85
CA ASP A 77 -1.45 -1.77 -4.87
C ASP A 77 -1.25 -0.25 -4.87
N SER A 78 0.01 0.20 -4.73
CA SER A 78 0.43 1.61 -4.76
C SER A 78 -0.46 2.50 -3.88
N SER A 79 -0.36 2.34 -2.57
CA SER A 79 -1.28 3.00 -1.62
C SER A 79 -0.56 3.48 -0.35
N PHE A 80 0.59 4.14 -0.49
CA PHE A 80 1.27 4.78 0.64
C PHE A 80 1.14 6.30 0.57
N LEU A 81 0.60 6.90 1.64
CA LEU A 81 0.58 8.35 1.88
C LEU A 81 0.72 8.63 3.38
N ALA A 82 1.76 9.37 3.75
CA ALA A 82 2.04 9.81 5.11
C ALA A 82 1.71 11.30 5.33
N SER A 83 0.81 11.59 6.27
CA SER A 83 0.50 12.95 6.70
C SER A 83 -0.18 13.03 8.05
N GLU A 84 0.34 13.86 8.95
CA GLU A 84 -0.31 14.21 10.22
C GLU A 84 -1.68 14.89 10.04
N LYS A 85 -2.04 15.30 8.81
CA LYS A 85 -3.33 15.90 8.51
C LYS A 85 -4.45 14.87 8.34
N TRP A 86 -4.14 13.59 8.14
CA TRP A 86 -5.16 12.57 7.87
C TRP A 86 -6.27 12.48 8.92
N PRO A 87 -5.98 12.43 10.23
CA PRO A 87 -7.04 12.42 11.25
C PRO A 87 -7.98 13.63 11.14
N GLY A 88 -7.41 14.81 10.88
CA GLY A 88 -8.20 16.03 10.66
C GLY A 88 -9.08 15.94 9.42
N ILE A 89 -8.52 15.45 8.30
CA ILE A 89 -9.21 15.32 7.00
C ILE A 89 -10.38 14.35 7.10
N VAL A 90 -10.18 13.17 7.67
CA VAL A 90 -11.24 12.14 7.71
C VAL A 90 -12.42 12.59 8.56
N GLU A 91 -12.18 13.35 9.64
CA GLU A 91 -13.25 13.74 10.55
C GLU A 91 -13.89 15.08 10.20
N ASN A 92 -13.12 16.07 9.74
CA ASN A 92 -13.68 17.42 9.52
C ASN A 92 -14.09 17.65 8.07
N GLN A 93 -13.41 17.02 7.10
CA GLN A 93 -13.61 17.26 5.68
C GLN A 93 -14.44 16.15 5.04
N TRP A 94 -14.08 14.90 5.27
CA TRP A 94 -14.89 13.78 4.78
C TRP A 94 -16.06 13.48 5.72
N LYS A 95 -15.92 13.85 6.99
CA LYS A 95 -16.87 13.51 8.08
C LYS A 95 -17.23 12.03 8.05
N SER A 96 -16.19 11.22 7.96
CA SER A 96 -16.33 9.80 7.69
C SER A 96 -16.70 8.99 8.92
N ASP A 97 -16.64 9.57 10.14
CA ASP A 97 -16.83 8.83 11.41
C ASP A 97 -15.91 7.60 11.41
N PHE A 98 -14.63 7.83 11.07
CA PHE A 98 -13.71 6.80 10.59
C PHE A 98 -13.56 5.68 11.62
N LYS A 99 -13.24 6.05 12.86
CA LYS A 99 -13.02 5.09 13.94
C LYS A 99 -14.26 4.26 14.24
N ARG A 100 -15.46 4.84 14.12
CA ARG A 100 -16.70 4.09 14.33
C ARG A 100 -16.95 3.09 13.20
N ASN A 101 -16.62 3.46 11.97
CA ASN A 101 -16.89 2.61 10.81
C ASN A 101 -15.85 1.50 10.63
N PHE A 102 -14.60 1.74 11.01
CA PHE A 102 -13.50 0.80 10.77
C PHE A 102 -12.87 0.24 12.04
N SER A 103 -13.27 0.69 13.24
CA SER A 103 -12.83 0.19 14.55
C SER A 103 -11.35 0.41 14.90
N TYR A 104 -10.63 1.23 14.14
CA TYR A 104 -9.28 1.72 14.46
C TYR A 104 -9.17 3.21 14.11
N PRO A 105 -8.28 3.98 14.77
CA PRO A 105 -8.11 5.39 14.44
C PRO A 105 -7.41 5.57 13.09
N MET A 106 -7.70 6.67 12.40
CA MET A 106 -6.86 7.13 11.32
C MET A 106 -5.52 7.60 11.88
N GLU A 107 -4.41 7.19 11.28
CA GLU A 107 -3.04 7.60 11.66
C GLU A 107 -2.37 8.37 10.52
N ALA A 108 -1.18 8.92 10.80
CA ALA A 108 -0.40 9.63 9.78
C ALA A 108 0.01 8.71 8.62
N ASP A 109 0.31 7.44 8.89
CA ASP A 109 0.48 6.39 7.89
C ASP A 109 -0.83 5.60 7.75
N MET A 110 -1.68 6.06 6.83
CA MET A 110 -3.04 5.55 6.72
C MET A 110 -3.08 4.06 6.33
N ILE A 111 -2.16 3.63 5.46
CA ILE A 111 -2.18 2.26 4.93
C ILE A 111 -1.61 1.29 5.94
N SER A 112 -0.55 1.67 6.67
CA SER A 112 0.00 0.84 7.73
C SER A 112 -1.02 0.62 8.85
N ALA A 113 -1.75 1.67 9.25
CA ALA A 113 -2.84 1.55 10.23
C ALA A 113 -3.92 0.55 9.78
N ALA A 114 -4.30 0.59 8.49
CA ALA A 114 -5.27 -0.34 7.94
C ALA A 114 -4.76 -1.79 7.94
N PHE A 115 -3.53 -2.06 7.49
CA PHE A 115 -2.95 -3.40 7.53
C PHE A 115 -2.79 -3.95 8.95
N LEU A 116 -2.32 -3.13 9.89
CA LEU A 116 -2.19 -3.52 11.30
C LEU A 116 -3.54 -3.84 11.96
N ALA A 117 -4.60 -3.10 11.60
CA ALA A 117 -5.95 -3.42 12.05
C ALA A 117 -6.47 -4.70 11.40
N ASN A 118 -6.30 -4.86 10.09
CA ASN A 118 -6.70 -6.04 9.34
C ASN A 118 -6.03 -7.32 9.86
N GLY A 119 -4.74 -7.28 10.20
CA GLY A 119 -4.04 -8.41 10.81
C GLY A 119 -4.61 -8.87 12.15
N LYS A 120 -5.42 -8.04 12.82
CA LYS A 120 -6.13 -8.39 14.07
C LYS A 120 -7.61 -8.71 13.85
N MET A 121 -8.24 -8.09 12.85
CA MET A 121 -9.69 -8.09 12.66
C MET A 121 -10.19 -9.05 11.58
N MET A 122 -9.33 -9.47 10.65
CA MET A 122 -9.66 -10.49 9.65
C MET A 122 -9.49 -11.90 10.23
N PRO A 123 -10.13 -12.93 9.64
CA PRO A 123 -9.90 -14.32 10.00
C PRO A 123 -8.41 -14.67 9.99
N ALA A 124 -7.94 -15.46 10.97
CA ALA A 124 -6.53 -15.72 11.21
C ALA A 124 -5.78 -16.37 10.02
N HIS A 125 -6.50 -17.04 9.12
CA HIS A 125 -5.96 -17.64 7.89
C HIS A 125 -5.83 -16.66 6.71
N SER A 126 -6.21 -15.40 6.89
CA SER A 126 -6.11 -14.37 5.84
C SER A 126 -4.67 -14.06 5.49
N VAL A 127 -4.41 -13.81 4.21
CA VAL A 127 -3.11 -13.38 3.68
C VAL A 127 -3.18 -11.92 3.25
N LEU A 128 -2.24 -11.12 3.72
CA LEU A 128 -2.16 -9.67 3.45
C LEU A 128 -1.06 -9.40 2.44
N LEU A 129 -1.39 -8.76 1.32
CA LEU A 129 -0.51 -8.54 0.18
C LEU A 129 -0.37 -7.05 -0.11
N TYR A 130 0.87 -6.60 -0.30
CA TYR A 130 1.16 -5.23 -0.72
C TYR A 130 2.07 -5.18 -1.93
N ALA A 131 1.59 -4.61 -3.04
CA ALA A 131 2.39 -4.35 -4.23
C ALA A 131 2.63 -2.85 -4.39
N SER A 132 3.85 -2.43 -4.73
CA SER A 132 4.14 -1.04 -5.10
C SER A 132 5.46 -0.92 -5.83
N THR A 133 5.58 0.10 -6.67
CA THR A 133 6.90 0.60 -7.05
C THR A 133 7.51 1.41 -5.90
N VAL A 134 8.83 1.45 -5.79
CA VAL A 134 9.51 2.11 -4.66
C VAL A 134 9.67 3.62 -4.80
N TYR A 135 9.49 4.21 -5.98
CA TYR A 135 9.60 5.66 -6.22
C TYR A 135 8.33 6.24 -6.87
N ASP A 136 7.15 5.82 -6.41
CA ASP A 136 5.87 6.12 -7.04
C ASP A 136 5.65 7.63 -7.22
N LYS A 137 5.67 8.08 -8.47
CA LYS A 137 5.58 9.51 -8.83
C LYS A 137 4.30 10.16 -8.32
N VAL A 138 3.17 9.47 -8.46
CA VAL A 138 1.86 10.06 -8.18
C VAL A 138 1.69 10.20 -6.67
N LEU A 139 2.00 9.16 -5.91
CA LEU A 139 1.91 9.21 -4.44
C LEU A 139 2.89 10.20 -3.83
N THR A 140 4.09 10.31 -4.38
CA THR A 140 5.07 11.34 -3.98
C THR A 140 4.49 12.74 -4.13
N SER A 141 3.96 13.08 -5.31
CA SER A 141 3.35 14.40 -5.57
C SER A 141 2.15 14.67 -4.65
N PHE A 142 1.25 13.69 -4.49
CA PHE A 142 0.09 13.83 -3.60
C PHE A 142 0.48 14.05 -2.14
N GLN A 143 1.44 13.29 -1.62
CA GLN A 143 1.94 13.47 -0.26
C GLN A 143 2.58 14.84 -0.08
N ASN A 144 3.35 15.30 -1.07
CA ASN A 144 4.01 16.60 -1.05
C ASN A 144 2.97 17.73 -1.00
N ASN A 145 1.94 17.68 -1.85
CA ASN A 145 0.84 18.63 -1.87
C ASN A 145 0.09 18.65 -0.53
N LEU A 146 -0.28 17.45 -0.06
CA LEU A 146 -0.99 17.26 1.19
C LEU A 146 -0.23 17.87 2.37
N ASN A 147 1.10 17.74 2.37
CA ASN A 147 1.98 18.27 3.40
C ASN A 147 2.38 19.75 3.18
N GLY A 148 1.82 20.42 2.17
CA GLY A 148 2.02 21.85 1.92
C GLY A 148 3.35 22.19 1.23
N LYS A 149 3.99 21.22 0.60
CA LYS A 149 5.25 21.36 -0.12
C LYS A 149 5.08 21.56 -1.65
N GLY A 150 3.85 21.46 -2.15
CA GLY A 150 3.50 21.63 -3.57
C GLY A 150 3.50 20.33 -4.37
N ASP A 151 3.31 20.43 -5.69
CA ASP A 151 3.18 19.25 -6.59
C ASP A 151 4.49 18.84 -7.27
N GLU A 152 5.49 19.74 -7.25
CA GLU A 152 6.80 19.53 -7.85
C GLU A 152 7.54 18.37 -7.19
N ILE A 153 8.22 17.57 -8.02
CA ILE A 153 9.03 16.42 -7.59
C ILE A 153 10.44 16.60 -8.14
N ASP A 154 11.40 16.47 -7.24
CA ASP A 154 12.81 16.32 -7.55
C ASP A 154 13.34 15.02 -6.90
N PRO A 155 14.60 14.64 -7.17
CA PRO A 155 15.18 13.43 -6.61
C PRO A 155 15.16 13.36 -5.08
N ASP A 156 15.36 14.48 -4.37
CA ASP A 156 15.38 14.50 -2.91
C ASP A 156 13.98 14.26 -2.33
N ILE A 157 12.94 14.85 -2.94
CA ILE A 157 11.53 14.64 -2.57
C ILE A 157 11.11 13.19 -2.84
N SER A 158 11.51 12.63 -3.97
CA SER A 158 11.21 11.24 -4.31
C SER A 158 11.91 10.26 -3.36
N GLU A 159 13.18 10.49 -3.03
CA GLU A 159 13.92 9.67 -2.06
C GLU A 159 13.32 9.77 -0.65
N GLU A 160 12.91 10.97 -0.23
CA GLU A 160 12.22 11.18 1.04
C GLU A 160 10.94 10.35 1.14
N TRP A 161 10.08 10.43 0.12
CA TRP A 161 8.85 9.63 0.08
C TRP A 161 9.17 8.13 0.08
N SER A 162 10.12 7.70 -0.75
CA SER A 162 10.54 6.31 -0.86
C SER A 162 11.05 5.75 0.47
N ARG A 163 11.87 6.52 1.20
CA ARG A 163 12.36 6.12 2.52
C ARG A 163 11.23 5.91 3.52
N GLN A 164 10.23 6.79 3.54
CA GLN A 164 9.06 6.65 4.40
C GLN A 164 8.23 5.41 4.01
N PHE A 165 8.01 5.20 2.71
CA PHE A 165 7.31 4.03 2.19
C PHE A 165 8.01 2.71 2.56
N ARG A 166 9.33 2.64 2.36
CA ARG A 166 10.16 1.47 2.69
C ARG A 166 10.15 1.20 4.19
N ALA A 167 10.26 2.24 5.02
CA ALA A 167 10.16 2.11 6.48
C ALA A 167 8.78 1.60 6.94
N SER A 168 7.70 2.09 6.34
CA SER A 168 6.33 1.62 6.60
C SER A 168 6.17 0.14 6.23
N THR A 169 6.64 -0.25 5.05
CA THR A 169 6.54 -1.65 4.58
C THR A 169 7.39 -2.59 5.44
N LYS A 170 8.61 -2.18 5.82
CA LYS A 170 9.45 -2.92 6.76
C LYS A 170 8.75 -3.14 8.09
N ARG A 171 8.12 -2.09 8.64
CA ARG A 171 7.33 -2.18 9.87
C ARG A 171 6.18 -3.19 9.76
N LEU A 172 5.46 -3.20 8.64
CA LEU A 172 4.38 -4.17 8.39
C LEU A 172 4.92 -5.60 8.34
N SER A 173 6.01 -5.83 7.60
CA SER A 173 6.69 -7.14 7.52
C SER A 173 7.14 -7.66 8.88
N GLU A 174 7.66 -6.79 9.74
CA GLU A 174 8.12 -7.16 11.08
C GLU A 174 6.97 -7.44 12.07
N GLN A 175 5.81 -6.81 11.88
CA GLN A 175 4.69 -6.89 12.82
C GLN A 175 3.59 -7.88 12.41
N LEU A 176 3.51 -8.24 11.13
CA LEU A 176 2.44 -9.08 10.58
C LEU A 176 3.03 -10.35 9.94
N PRO A 177 2.95 -11.51 10.60
CA PRO A 177 3.53 -12.75 10.07
C PRO A 177 2.83 -13.28 8.81
N ASN A 178 1.64 -12.79 8.50
CA ASN A 178 0.84 -13.12 7.31
C ASN A 178 0.89 -12.03 6.23
N PHE A 179 1.83 -11.09 6.32
CA PHE A 179 2.02 -10.01 5.37
C PHE A 179 3.15 -10.32 4.38
N TYR A 180 2.84 -10.19 3.09
CA TYR A 180 3.78 -10.39 2.00
C TYR A 180 3.75 -9.18 1.06
N TYR A 181 4.90 -8.87 0.46
CA TYR A 181 5.02 -7.71 -0.41
C TYR A 181 5.70 -8.03 -1.74
N PHE A 182 5.38 -7.23 -2.75
CA PHE A 182 6.04 -7.16 -4.03
C PHE A 182 6.53 -5.72 -4.24
N LEU A 183 7.82 -5.50 -4.05
CA LEU A 183 8.46 -4.19 -4.23
C LEU A 183 9.35 -4.24 -5.47
N THR A 184 9.25 -3.24 -6.34
CA THR A 184 10.05 -3.16 -7.57
C THR A 184 10.40 -1.72 -7.91
N ASP A 185 11.47 -1.53 -8.68
CA ASP A 185 11.81 -0.27 -9.35
C ASP A 185 11.37 -0.28 -10.83
N TYR A 186 10.40 -1.13 -11.19
CA TYR A 186 9.84 -1.20 -12.54
C TYR A 186 9.52 0.20 -13.11
N GLY A 187 10.04 0.46 -14.31
CA GLY A 187 9.80 1.71 -15.03
C GLY A 187 10.52 2.93 -14.44
N TYR A 188 11.56 2.73 -13.64
CA TYR A 188 12.36 3.80 -13.07
C TYR A 188 12.90 4.77 -14.14
N ASP A 189 12.68 6.06 -13.91
CA ASP A 189 13.14 7.17 -14.75
C ASP A 189 14.26 7.93 -14.02
N GLU A 190 15.50 7.82 -14.52
CA GLU A 190 16.69 8.42 -13.90
C GLU A 190 16.62 9.94 -13.80
N LYS A 191 15.89 10.61 -14.70
CA LYS A 191 15.83 12.07 -14.76
C LYS A 191 14.96 12.64 -13.65
N SER A 192 13.82 12.01 -13.40
CA SER A 192 12.87 12.42 -12.37
C SER A 192 13.07 11.68 -11.05
N HIS A 193 13.90 10.63 -11.02
CA HIS A 193 14.08 9.73 -9.88
C HIS A 193 12.73 9.11 -9.45
N THR A 194 11.87 8.73 -10.40
CA THR A 194 10.52 8.21 -10.11
C THR A 194 10.18 6.94 -10.87
N THR A 195 9.16 6.23 -10.40
CA THR A 195 8.55 5.06 -11.04
C THR A 195 7.07 5.29 -11.34
N PRO A 196 6.46 4.49 -12.23
CA PRO A 196 5.05 4.60 -12.57
C PRO A 196 4.11 4.25 -11.42
N HIS A 197 2.89 4.76 -11.55
CA HIS A 197 1.73 4.47 -10.73
C HIS A 197 0.65 3.86 -11.66
N THR A 198 0.20 2.62 -11.51
CA THR A 198 0.41 1.61 -10.45
C THR A 198 0.82 0.25 -11.07
N LEU A 199 0.83 -0.85 -10.29
CA LEU A 199 1.25 -2.17 -10.79
C LEU A 199 0.12 -3.08 -11.30
N LEU A 200 -1.13 -2.93 -10.82
CA LEU A 200 -2.26 -3.76 -11.27
C LEU A 200 -2.82 -3.47 -12.67
N PRO A 201 -2.70 -2.26 -13.25
CA PRO A 201 -3.11 -2.01 -14.64
C PRO A 201 -2.34 -2.87 -15.66
N MET A 202 -3.05 -3.30 -16.71
CA MET A 202 -2.69 -4.46 -17.57
C MET A 202 -1.21 -4.60 -17.94
N LYS A 203 -0.49 -3.54 -18.34
CA LYS A 203 0.91 -3.68 -18.76
C LYS A 203 1.84 -4.04 -17.60
N ALA A 204 1.79 -3.28 -16.51
CA ALA A 204 2.66 -3.49 -15.37
C ALA A 204 2.40 -4.86 -14.71
N TYR A 205 1.14 -5.31 -14.68
CA TYR A 205 0.77 -6.61 -14.11
C TYR A 205 1.49 -7.82 -14.75
N PHE A 206 1.76 -7.74 -16.06
CA PHE A 206 2.42 -8.82 -16.81
C PHE A 206 3.92 -8.60 -17.09
N GLU A 207 4.46 -7.43 -16.74
CA GLU A 207 5.84 -7.05 -17.05
C GLU A 207 6.68 -6.67 -15.83
N ALA A 208 6.08 -6.05 -14.81
CA ALA A 208 6.79 -5.69 -13.60
C ALA A 208 7.31 -6.95 -12.93
N GLN A 209 8.60 -6.95 -12.64
CA GLN A 209 9.31 -8.08 -12.09
C GLN A 209 10.21 -7.64 -10.93
N GLU A 210 10.43 -8.56 -10.01
CA GLU A 210 11.44 -8.45 -8.98
C GLU A 210 12.01 -9.83 -8.73
N GLU A 211 13.32 -9.93 -8.48
CA GLU A 211 14.00 -11.23 -8.26
C GLU A 211 13.72 -12.26 -9.37
N GLY A 212 13.53 -11.79 -10.61
CA GLY A 212 13.26 -12.62 -11.79
C GLY A 212 11.82 -13.16 -11.89
N LYS A 213 10.91 -12.77 -11.00
CA LYS A 213 9.50 -13.20 -11.00
C LYS A 213 8.58 -12.01 -11.27
N LYS A 214 7.59 -12.20 -12.15
CA LYS A 214 6.58 -11.18 -12.47
C LYS A 214 5.55 -11.03 -11.36
N LEU A 215 4.90 -9.87 -11.26
CA LEU A 215 3.79 -9.66 -10.32
C LEU A 215 2.68 -10.72 -10.47
N SER A 216 2.31 -11.03 -11.71
CA SER A 216 1.30 -12.07 -12.01
C SER A 216 1.72 -13.47 -11.54
N GLU A 217 3.00 -13.82 -11.65
CA GLU A 217 3.53 -15.10 -11.17
C GLU A 217 3.59 -15.14 -9.64
N TRP A 218 3.99 -14.04 -9.00
CA TRP A 218 3.98 -13.89 -7.55
C TRP A 218 2.57 -14.05 -6.95
N LEU A 219 1.56 -13.46 -7.58
CA LEU A 219 0.16 -13.63 -7.15
C LEU A 219 -0.33 -15.06 -7.35
N ASP A 220 0.01 -15.71 -8.48
CA ASP A 220 -0.35 -17.10 -8.73
C ASP A 220 0.29 -18.06 -7.71
N ASP A 221 1.55 -17.83 -7.37
CA ASP A 221 2.26 -18.61 -6.36
C ASP A 221 1.57 -18.53 -4.98
N ILE A 222 1.21 -17.31 -4.56
CA ILE A 222 0.56 -17.08 -3.27
C ILE A 222 -0.87 -17.62 -3.24
N ILE A 223 -1.68 -17.30 -4.27
CA ILE A 223 -3.12 -17.55 -4.26
C ILE A 223 -3.44 -18.98 -4.67
N ASN A 224 -2.70 -19.55 -5.63
CA ASN A 224 -3.04 -20.85 -6.22
C ASN A 224 -2.09 -21.97 -5.84
N LYS A 225 -0.82 -21.67 -5.52
CA LYS A 225 0.18 -22.70 -5.18
C LYS A 225 0.53 -22.76 -3.71
N ASN A 226 0.04 -21.80 -2.92
CA ASN A 226 0.36 -21.65 -1.50
C ASN A 226 1.88 -21.49 -1.25
N ASP A 227 2.61 -20.96 -2.23
CA ASP A 227 4.04 -20.61 -2.15
C ASP A 227 4.15 -19.11 -1.87
N ARG A 228 4.35 -18.79 -0.58
CA ARG A 228 4.25 -17.41 -0.09
C ARG A 228 5.63 -16.87 0.26
N ALA A 229 6.10 -15.92 -0.54
CA ALA A 229 7.34 -15.21 -0.31
C ALA A 229 7.17 -13.74 -0.65
N SER A 230 7.83 -12.85 0.10
CA SER A 230 7.94 -11.44 -0.28
C SER A 230 9.09 -11.25 -1.28
N LEU A 231 8.90 -10.38 -2.26
CA LEU A 231 9.91 -10.02 -3.27
C LEU A 231 10.31 -8.55 -3.14
N GLY A 232 11.60 -8.26 -3.32
CA GLY A 232 12.14 -6.91 -3.23
C GLY A 232 12.65 -6.54 -1.85
N SER A 233 13.07 -7.53 -1.05
CA SER A 233 13.62 -7.29 0.30
C SER A 233 14.88 -6.42 0.27
N ARG A 234 15.59 -6.37 -0.86
CA ARG A 234 16.72 -5.46 -1.10
C ARG A 234 16.36 -3.98 -0.89
N PHE A 235 15.10 -3.59 -1.09
CA PHE A 235 14.65 -2.22 -0.88
C PHE A 235 14.40 -1.86 0.59
N LEU A 236 14.32 -2.86 1.48
CA LEU A 236 14.05 -2.64 2.90
C LEU A 236 15.33 -2.64 3.76
N GLN A 237 16.48 -2.93 3.16
CA GLN A 237 17.78 -2.88 3.83
C GLN A 237 18.22 -1.43 4.05
N SER A 238 18.83 -1.15 5.21
CA SER A 238 19.42 0.16 5.45
C SER A 238 20.73 0.31 4.70
N GLU A 239 21.16 1.55 4.40
CA GLU A 239 22.48 1.80 3.79
C GLU A 239 23.64 1.20 4.62
N SER A 240 23.47 1.10 5.94
CA SER A 240 24.43 0.42 6.82
C SER A 240 24.48 -1.10 6.65
N ASP A 241 23.38 -1.73 6.25
CA ASP A 241 23.31 -3.19 6.02
C ASP A 241 23.97 -3.57 4.68
N THR A 242 23.92 -2.67 3.70
CA THR A 242 24.57 -2.84 2.39
C THR A 242 26.08 -2.69 2.49
N GLU A 243 26.58 -1.76 3.31
CA GLU A 243 28.02 -1.62 3.58
C GLU A 243 28.58 -2.82 4.36
N GLN A 244 27.91 -3.29 5.42
CA GLN A 244 28.36 -4.48 6.17
C GLN A 244 28.44 -5.74 5.28
N ASN A 245 27.44 -5.98 4.43
CA ASN A 245 27.47 -7.10 3.49
C ASN A 245 28.55 -6.95 2.40
N GLY A 246 28.84 -5.71 1.97
CA GLY A 246 29.96 -5.41 1.07
C GLY A 246 31.33 -5.67 1.70
N TYR A 247 31.52 -5.25 2.96
CA TYR A 247 32.73 -5.51 3.74
C TYR A 247 32.94 -7.01 4.03
N GLU A 248 31.90 -7.77 4.36
CA GLU A 248 32.00 -9.22 4.56
C GLU A 248 32.30 -9.99 3.27
N LYS A 249 31.78 -9.54 2.12
CA LYS A 249 32.17 -10.08 0.80
C LYS A 249 33.63 -9.82 0.47
N ILE A 250 34.17 -8.66 0.86
CA ILE A 250 35.59 -8.33 0.66
C ILE A 250 36.49 -9.20 1.55
N LEU A 251 36.09 -9.44 2.81
CA LEU A 251 36.84 -10.28 3.75
C LEU A 251 36.80 -11.77 3.36
N THR A 252 35.71 -12.26 2.79
CA THR A 252 35.61 -13.65 2.29
C THR A 252 36.28 -13.86 0.93
N SER A 253 36.50 -12.80 0.15
CA SER A 253 37.25 -12.86 -1.13
C SER A 253 38.78 -12.80 -0.99
N ARG A 254 39.29 -12.36 0.17
CA ARG A 254 40.71 -12.47 0.53
C ARG A 254 40.97 -13.79 1.24
N GLY A 255 41.10 -14.87 0.46
CA GLY A 255 41.64 -16.14 0.94
C GLY A 255 43.05 -15.96 1.53
N PRO A 256 43.53 -16.88 2.38
CA PRO A 256 44.79 -16.75 3.11
C PRO A 256 45.96 -16.67 2.13
N GLY A 257 46.49 -15.46 1.96
CA GLY A 257 47.70 -15.21 1.21
C GLY A 257 48.90 -15.72 1.99
N ASN A 258 49.59 -16.70 1.40
CA ASN A 258 50.88 -17.28 1.76
C ASN A 258 51.81 -16.35 2.57
N GLU A 259 52.07 -16.74 3.82
CA GLU A 259 53.35 -16.43 4.47
C GLU A 259 54.32 -17.56 4.16
N THR A 260 55.35 -17.24 3.37
CA THR A 260 56.64 -17.95 3.30
C THR A 260 57.74 -16.92 3.35
#